data_AF-A0A8F4FQF9-F1
#
_entry.id   AF-A0A8F4FQF9-F1
#
_cell.length_a   1.000
_cell.length_b   1.000
_cell.length_c   1.000
_cell.angle_alpha   90.00
_cell.angle_beta   90.00
_cell.angle_gamma   90.00
#
_symmetry.space_group_name_H-M   'P 1'
#
loop_
_entity.id
_entity.type
_entity.pdbx_description
1 polymer ?
#
loop_
_entity_poly.entity_id
_entity_poly.type
_entity_poly.pdbx_seq_one_letter_code
_entity_poly.pdbx_strand_id
1 'polypeptide(L)'
;MDVTPSELGPDDRDLDDGGLDLTPRADGTAARSRATGRRWGAVAVLVLLGGVAVFIFVQARGATLYYKNADEAVAQKAQLGSSTFRLQGVVVGDPKEGDGDQPTTFTVAYKGVAVKVVHTGTEPALFKAGLPVVVEGHWNTAGTAFDSSRLLVKHTEDYKKADKDGEYEKEHPDRVKQADETAKKPSS
;
A
#
# COMPACT_ATOMS: atom_id res chain seq x y z
N MET A 1 66.18 50.59 -102.29
CA MET A 1 66.74 51.50 -101.27
C MET A 1 65.54 51.87 -100.42
N ASP A 2 65.34 51.36 -99.21
CA ASP A 2 66.31 51.18 -98.12
C ASP A 2 66.05 49.91 -97.29
N VAL A 3 67.08 49.59 -96.51
CA VAL A 3 67.26 48.41 -95.68
C VAL A 3 66.73 48.68 -94.26
N THR A 4 66.35 47.61 -93.56
CA THR A 4 66.03 47.38 -92.12
C THR A 4 67.03 48.02 -91.12
N PRO A 5 66.94 47.89 -89.76
CA PRO A 5 66.03 47.10 -88.86
C PRO A 5 65.63 47.82 -87.53
N SER A 6 64.90 47.15 -86.63
CA SER A 6 64.96 47.15 -85.12
C SER A 6 63.58 46.73 -84.59
N GLU A 7 63.30 45.86 -83.62
CA GLU A 7 63.97 44.95 -82.67
C GLU A 7 62.80 44.05 -82.18
N LEU A 8 62.77 42.74 -82.40
CA LEU A 8 63.09 41.66 -81.45
C LEU A 8 63.11 42.00 -79.95
N GLY A 9 61.99 41.72 -79.28
CA GLY A 9 61.92 41.38 -77.85
C GLY A 9 60.56 40.76 -77.55
N PRO A 10 60.47 39.48 -77.11
CA PRO A 10 59.26 38.98 -76.48
C PRO A 10 59.17 39.63 -75.09
N ASP A 11 58.13 40.40 -74.81
CA ASP A 11 57.92 40.97 -73.48
C ASP A 11 56.96 40.06 -72.71
N ASP A 12 57.56 39.38 -71.75
CA ASP A 12 57.05 38.28 -70.94
C ASP A 12 56.05 38.80 -69.90
N ARG A 13 54.83 39.15 -70.34
CA ARG A 13 53.74 39.52 -69.44
C ARG A 13 52.71 38.40 -69.29
N ASP A 14 53.22 37.22 -68.99
CA ASP A 14 52.52 36.24 -68.18
C ASP A 14 53.07 36.38 -66.75
N LEU A 15 52.22 36.19 -65.73
CA LEU A 15 52.51 36.22 -64.28
C LEU A 15 52.15 37.54 -63.55
N ASP A 16 50.87 37.69 -63.23
CA ASP A 16 50.31 38.22 -61.97
C ASP A 16 48.85 38.57 -62.29
N ASP A 17 47.82 37.99 -61.66
CA ASP A 17 47.54 38.02 -60.23
C ASP A 17 46.40 37.03 -59.91
N GLY A 18 46.57 35.78 -60.34
CA GLY A 18 45.80 34.66 -59.79
C GLY A 18 46.22 34.44 -58.34
N GLY A 19 45.74 35.31 -57.44
CA GLY A 19 45.95 35.24 -56.01
C GLY A 19 45.60 33.85 -55.52
N LEU A 20 46.62 33.02 -55.36
CA LEU A 20 46.52 31.76 -54.66
C LEU A 20 46.25 32.15 -53.21
N ASP A 21 44.98 32.12 -52.84
CA ASP A 21 44.54 32.24 -51.47
C ASP A 21 45.09 31.03 -50.70
N LEU A 22 46.27 31.24 -50.13
CA LEU A 22 46.97 30.30 -49.27
C LEU A 22 46.53 30.47 -47.81
N THR A 23 45.35 31.03 -47.56
CA THR A 23 44.77 30.86 -46.23
C THR A 23 44.56 29.37 -46.02
N PRO A 24 45.16 28.77 -44.97
CA PRO A 24 44.91 27.38 -44.66
C PRO A 24 43.42 27.25 -44.41
N ARG A 25 42.71 26.57 -45.30
CA ARG A 25 41.38 26.08 -44.95
C ARG A 25 41.61 25.19 -43.75
N ALA A 26 41.05 25.57 -42.60
CA ALA A 26 41.02 24.72 -41.42
C ALA A 26 40.07 23.55 -41.72
N ASP A 27 40.52 22.67 -42.60
CA ASP A 27 39.83 21.47 -43.00
C ASP A 27 40.01 20.45 -41.88
N GLY A 28 38.95 20.33 -41.11
CA GLY A 28 38.62 19.10 -40.41
C GLY A 28 39.53 18.78 -39.23
N THR A 29 39.05 19.08 -38.04
CA THR A 29 38.78 17.97 -37.15
C THR A 29 37.47 18.21 -36.44
N ALA A 30 36.47 17.42 -36.84
CA ALA A 30 35.29 17.19 -36.04
C ALA A 30 35.71 16.74 -34.64
N ALA A 31 35.46 17.59 -33.65
CA ALA A 31 35.28 17.11 -32.30
C ALA A 31 34.21 17.99 -31.66
N ARG A 32 32.93 17.66 -31.94
CA ARG A 32 31.87 17.99 -30.99
C ARG A 32 32.29 17.35 -29.66
N SER A 33 32.93 18.12 -28.79
CA SER A 33 33.20 17.74 -27.40
C SER A 33 31.89 17.76 -26.60
N ARG A 34 30.91 16.97 -27.04
CA ARG A 34 29.66 16.73 -26.32
C ARG A 34 29.58 15.32 -25.74
N ALA A 35 30.71 14.64 -25.63
CA ALA A 35 30.75 13.26 -25.12
C ALA A 35 30.88 13.16 -23.59
N THR A 36 31.27 14.22 -22.89
CA THR A 36 31.38 14.18 -21.41
C THR A 36 30.04 14.47 -20.73
N GLY A 37 29.32 15.53 -21.14
CA GLY A 37 28.03 15.89 -20.55
C GLY A 37 26.93 14.83 -20.74
N ARG A 38 26.98 14.06 -21.83
CA ARG A 38 26.03 12.96 -22.09
C ARG A 38 26.25 11.77 -21.14
N ARG A 39 27.52 11.49 -20.78
CA ARG A 39 27.88 10.43 -19.82
C ARG A 39 27.47 10.83 -18.40
N TRP A 40 27.74 12.07 -18.00
CA TRP A 40 27.27 12.59 -16.71
C TRP A 40 25.75 12.69 -16.65
N GLY A 41 25.08 13.07 -17.74
CA GLY A 41 23.62 13.04 -17.84
C GLY A 41 23.05 11.62 -17.73
N ALA A 42 23.66 10.63 -18.38
CA ALA A 42 23.26 9.24 -18.27
C ALA A 42 23.48 8.68 -16.85
N VAL A 43 24.59 9.03 -16.20
CA VAL A 43 24.86 8.68 -14.80
C VAL A 43 23.84 9.33 -13.86
N ALA A 44 23.52 10.62 -14.06
CA ALA A 44 22.50 11.31 -13.27
C ALA A 44 21.11 10.66 -13.40
N VAL A 45 20.73 10.28 -14.61
CA VAL A 45 19.48 9.54 -14.86
C VAL A 45 19.49 8.17 -14.19
N LEU A 46 20.60 7.42 -14.28
CA LEU A 46 20.72 6.12 -13.61
C LEU A 46 20.66 6.23 -12.09
N VAL A 47 21.31 7.25 -11.51
CA VAL A 47 21.25 7.52 -10.07
C VAL A 47 19.83 7.91 -9.65
N LEU A 48 19.15 8.75 -10.44
CA LEU A 48 17.76 9.12 -10.17
C LEU A 48 16.83 7.90 -10.23
N LEU A 49 16.94 7.07 -11.28
CA LEU A 49 16.17 5.85 -11.41
C LEU A 49 16.47 4.85 -10.29
N GLY A 50 17.75 4.70 -9.91
CA GLY A 50 18.16 3.89 -8.78
C GLY A 50 17.58 4.40 -7.45
N GLY A 51 17.60 5.72 -7.24
CA GLY A 51 17.01 6.37 -6.07
C GLY A 51 15.50 6.17 -6.00
N VAL A 52 14.78 6.33 -7.11
CA VAL A 52 13.34 6.04 -7.21
C VAL A 52 13.05 4.57 -6.94
N ALA A 53 13.85 3.65 -7.49
CA ALA A 53 13.69 2.22 -7.25
C ALA A 53 13.90 1.86 -5.77
N VAL A 54 14.94 2.40 -5.12
CA VAL A 54 15.19 2.22 -3.69
C VAL A 54 14.06 2.82 -2.86
N PHE A 55 13.58 4.02 -3.20
CA PHE A 55 12.47 4.67 -2.51
C PHE A 55 11.19 3.83 -2.60
N ILE A 56 10.83 3.36 -3.81
CA ILE A 56 9.69 2.46 -4.02
C ILE A 56 9.86 1.18 -3.22
N PHE A 57 11.06 0.59 -3.21
CA PHE A 57 11.34 -0.64 -2.48
C PHE A 57 11.22 -0.47 -0.95
N VAL A 58 11.70 0.65 -0.41
CA VAL A 58 11.55 0.99 1.01
C VAL A 58 10.08 1.20 1.35
N GLN A 59 9.33 1.93 0.52
CA GLN A 59 7.90 2.15 0.72
C GLN A 59 7.08 0.86 0.61
N ALA A 60 7.41 -0.02 -0.33
CA ALA A 60 6.71 -1.29 -0.55
C ALA A 60 6.84 -2.27 0.63
N ARG A 61 7.91 -2.17 1.42
CA ARG A 61 8.07 -2.96 2.65
C ARG A 61 7.16 -2.51 3.79
N GLY A 62 6.56 -1.31 3.70
CA GLY A 62 5.84 -0.67 4.80
C GLY A 62 4.42 -1.17 5.08
N ALA A 63 3.87 -2.12 4.33
CA ALA A 63 2.43 -2.42 4.41
C ALA A 63 2.03 -3.90 4.29
N THR A 64 2.94 -4.84 4.52
CA THR A 64 2.54 -6.27 4.57
C THR A 64 2.10 -6.62 5.98
N LEU A 65 0.79 -6.73 6.21
CA LEU A 65 0.24 -7.26 7.45
C LEU A 65 0.51 -8.78 7.49
N TYR A 66 1.45 -9.19 8.33
CA TYR A 66 1.79 -10.61 8.51
C TYR A 66 0.90 -11.25 9.57
N TYR A 67 0.61 -12.53 9.41
CA TYR A 67 -0.03 -13.35 10.44
C TYR A 67 1.03 -13.94 11.37
N LYS A 68 0.80 -13.86 12.68
CA LYS A 68 1.64 -14.42 13.73
C LYS A 68 0.76 -15.13 14.74
N ASN A 69 1.13 -16.35 15.13
CA ASN A 69 0.50 -16.99 16.28
C ASN A 69 0.99 -16.33 17.58
N ALA A 70 0.26 -16.54 18.69
CA ALA A 70 0.60 -15.93 19.97
C ALA A 70 2.01 -16.30 20.49
N ASP A 71 2.45 -17.54 20.28
CA ASP A 71 3.81 -18.01 20.61
C ASP A 71 4.88 -17.29 19.78
N GLU A 72 4.68 -17.18 18.47
CA GLU A 72 5.59 -16.50 17.55
C GLU A 72 5.66 -15.00 17.83
N ALA A 73 4.51 -14.38 18.11
CA ALA A 73 4.42 -12.95 18.41
C ALA A 73 5.20 -12.59 19.68
N VAL A 74 5.13 -13.42 20.72
CA VAL A 74 5.90 -13.24 21.96
C VAL A 74 7.39 -13.49 21.72
N ALA A 75 7.76 -14.53 20.96
CA ALA A 75 9.15 -14.83 20.65
C ALA A 75 9.82 -13.73 19.79
N GLN A 76 9.07 -13.14 18.86
CA GLN A 76 9.56 -12.11 17.92
C GLN A 76 9.21 -10.69 18.37
N LYS A 77 8.80 -10.51 19.61
CA LYS A 77 8.28 -9.24 20.15
C LYS A 77 9.20 -8.04 19.92
N ALA A 78 10.51 -8.21 20.15
CA ALA A 78 11.49 -7.14 19.94
C ALA A 78 11.64 -6.74 18.47
N GLN A 79 11.42 -7.67 17.54
CA GLN A 79 11.49 -7.43 16.09
C GLN A 79 10.20 -6.79 15.57
N LEU A 80 9.06 -7.20 16.13
CA LEU A 80 7.75 -6.68 15.75
C LEU A 80 7.56 -5.25 16.26
N GLY A 81 7.97 -4.95 17.50
CA GLY A 81 7.91 -3.60 18.06
C GLY A 81 6.55 -2.93 17.85
N SER A 82 6.55 -1.74 17.25
CA SER A 82 5.35 -0.96 16.91
C SER A 82 4.75 -1.28 15.54
N SER A 83 5.25 -2.31 14.84
CA SER A 83 4.73 -2.69 13.53
C SER A 83 3.35 -3.34 13.68
N THR A 84 2.42 -2.97 12.80
CA THR A 84 1.10 -3.59 12.77
C THR A 84 1.19 -5.00 12.18
N PHE A 85 0.60 -5.99 12.85
CA PHE A 85 0.49 -7.37 12.38
C PHE A 85 -0.83 -8.00 12.84
N ARG A 86 -1.15 -9.18 12.30
CA ARG A 86 -2.32 -9.97 12.67
C ARG A 86 -1.91 -11.07 13.63
N LEU A 87 -2.37 -10.99 14.86
CA LEU A 87 -2.19 -11.99 15.90
C LEU A 87 -3.32 -13.04 15.81
N GLN A 88 -2.97 -14.31 15.74
CA GLN A 88 -3.89 -15.44 15.68
C GLN A 88 -3.82 -16.29 16.96
N GLY A 89 -4.97 -16.73 17.45
CA GLY A 89 -5.05 -17.69 18.54
C GLY A 89 -6.49 -17.98 18.96
N VAL A 90 -6.64 -18.50 20.17
CA VAL A 90 -7.94 -18.79 20.80
C VAL A 90 -8.11 -17.88 22.00
N VAL A 91 -9.31 -17.32 22.18
CA VAL A 91 -9.62 -16.50 23.36
C VAL A 91 -9.66 -17.39 24.59
N VAL A 92 -8.91 -17.01 25.63
CA VAL A 92 -8.89 -17.72 26.92
C VAL A 92 -9.31 -16.80 28.06
N GLY A 93 -10.09 -17.35 28.98
CA GLY A 93 -10.73 -16.58 30.04
C GLY A 93 -11.87 -15.71 29.53
N ASP A 94 -12.62 -15.13 30.46
CA ASP A 94 -13.74 -14.26 30.13
C ASP A 94 -13.23 -12.88 29.69
N PRO A 95 -13.63 -12.40 28.49
CA PRO A 95 -13.41 -11.03 28.09
C PRO A 95 -13.96 -10.05 29.11
N LYS A 96 -13.18 -9.01 29.43
CA LYS A 96 -13.63 -7.87 30.23
C LYS A 96 -14.04 -6.78 29.27
N GLU A 97 -15.34 -6.70 29.01
CA GLU A 97 -15.94 -5.61 28.24
C GLU A 97 -15.68 -4.28 28.96
N GLY A 98 -15.23 -3.29 28.20
CA GLY A 98 -15.17 -1.92 28.67
C GLY A 98 -16.57 -1.31 28.68
N ASP A 99 -16.84 -0.42 29.62
CA ASP A 99 -18.10 0.33 29.64
C ASP A 99 -17.97 1.59 28.77
N GLY A 100 -18.95 1.85 27.90
CA GLY A 100 -18.94 2.97 26.95
C GLY A 100 -17.75 2.94 25.97
N ASP A 101 -16.87 3.95 26.05
CA ASP A 101 -15.66 4.11 25.21
C ASP A 101 -14.42 3.39 25.76
N GLN A 102 -14.56 2.61 26.85
CA GLN A 102 -13.44 1.88 27.43
C GLN A 102 -13.05 0.67 26.56
N PRO A 103 -11.76 0.35 26.43
CA PRO A 103 -11.32 -0.79 25.64
C PRO A 103 -11.62 -2.13 26.32
N THR A 104 -12.08 -3.10 25.55
CA THR A 104 -12.24 -4.48 26.01
C THR A 104 -10.89 -5.15 26.16
N THR A 105 -10.69 -5.84 27.27
CA THR A 105 -9.46 -6.58 27.56
C THR A 105 -9.73 -8.08 27.57
N PHE A 106 -8.95 -8.83 26.81
CA PHE A 106 -9.02 -10.30 26.79
C PHE A 106 -7.65 -10.91 26.55
N THR A 107 -7.57 -12.24 26.64
CA THR A 107 -6.31 -12.97 26.43
C THR A 107 -6.44 -13.89 25.23
N VAL A 108 -5.46 -13.88 24.34
CA VAL A 108 -5.36 -14.78 23.19
C VAL A 108 -4.23 -15.75 23.43
N ALA A 109 -4.48 -17.04 23.34
CA ALA A 109 -3.49 -18.08 23.53
C ALA A 109 -3.30 -18.97 22.31
N TYR A 110 -2.07 -19.44 22.12
CA TYR A 110 -1.71 -20.44 21.13
C TYR A 110 -0.56 -21.30 21.67
N LYS A 111 -0.69 -22.64 21.58
CA LYS A 111 0.30 -23.61 22.10
C LYS A 111 0.78 -23.33 23.54
N GLY A 112 -0.12 -22.86 24.41
CA GLY A 112 0.19 -22.56 25.81
C GLY A 112 0.85 -21.20 26.07
N VAL A 113 1.16 -20.43 25.03
CA VAL A 113 1.63 -19.04 25.16
C VAL A 113 0.43 -18.10 25.09
N ALA A 114 0.32 -17.18 26.04
CA ALA A 114 -0.79 -16.25 26.17
C ALA A 114 -0.34 -14.79 25.94
N VAL A 115 -1.18 -14.03 25.24
CA VAL A 115 -0.98 -12.61 24.94
C VAL A 115 -2.18 -11.83 25.44
N LYS A 116 -1.92 -10.81 26.26
CA LYS A 116 -2.94 -9.86 26.69
C LYS A 116 -3.25 -8.91 25.54
N VAL A 117 -4.52 -8.79 25.18
CA VAL A 117 -5.02 -7.91 24.13
C VAL A 117 -5.89 -6.82 24.73
N VAL A 118 -5.67 -5.58 24.30
CA VAL A 118 -6.49 -4.41 24.61
C VAL A 118 -7.11 -3.95 23.30
N HIS A 119 -8.44 -4.05 23.18
CA HIS A 119 -9.16 -3.75 21.96
C HIS A 119 -10.00 -2.49 22.12
N THR A 120 -9.84 -1.53 21.19
CA THR A 120 -10.57 -0.25 21.19
C THR A 120 -11.67 -0.18 20.12
N GLY A 121 -11.91 -1.27 19.37
CA GLY A 121 -12.91 -1.32 18.31
C GLY A 121 -14.22 -1.94 18.78
N THR A 122 -15.26 -1.86 17.95
CA THR A 122 -16.55 -2.51 18.23
C THR A 122 -16.40 -4.03 18.13
N GLU A 123 -16.62 -4.75 19.23
CA GLU A 123 -16.66 -6.21 19.20
C GLU A 123 -17.90 -6.73 18.48
N PRO A 124 -17.80 -7.89 17.77
CA PRO A 124 -18.98 -8.60 17.31
C PRO A 124 -19.85 -9.04 18.50
N ALA A 125 -21.17 -8.95 18.36
CA ALA A 125 -22.17 -9.20 19.42
C ALA A 125 -22.18 -10.61 20.07
N LEU A 126 -21.20 -11.47 19.75
CA LEU A 126 -21.08 -12.85 20.21
C LEU A 126 -19.64 -13.23 20.62
N PHE A 127 -18.81 -12.24 20.96
CA PHE A 127 -17.44 -12.52 21.41
C PHE A 127 -17.43 -13.25 22.77
N LYS A 128 -16.86 -14.46 22.80
CA LYS A 128 -16.79 -15.32 24.00
C LYS A 128 -15.47 -16.10 24.05
N ALA A 129 -15.13 -16.58 25.24
CA ALA A 129 -14.01 -17.50 25.45
C ALA A 129 -14.13 -18.77 24.58
N GLY A 130 -13.00 -19.33 24.18
CA GLY A 130 -12.92 -20.58 23.42
C GLY A 130 -13.04 -20.43 21.90
N LEU A 131 -13.27 -19.22 21.39
CA LEU A 131 -13.36 -18.98 19.95
C LEU A 131 -11.98 -18.75 19.32
N PRO A 132 -11.71 -19.30 18.13
CA PRO A 132 -10.55 -18.93 17.34
C PRO A 132 -10.75 -17.53 16.75
N VAL A 133 -9.75 -16.67 16.95
CA VAL A 133 -9.80 -15.26 16.58
C VAL A 133 -8.52 -14.80 15.91
N VAL A 134 -8.66 -13.76 15.10
CA VAL A 134 -7.56 -13.00 14.53
C VAL A 134 -7.74 -11.54 14.94
N VAL A 135 -6.72 -10.97 15.56
CA VAL A 135 -6.69 -9.57 16.01
C VAL A 135 -5.61 -8.82 15.25
N GLU A 136 -5.95 -7.67 14.69
CA GLU A 136 -5.03 -6.78 13.98
C GLU A 136 -4.65 -5.62 14.89
N GLY A 137 -3.34 -5.40 15.03
CA GLY A 137 -2.81 -4.45 16.00
C GLY A 137 -1.30 -4.49 16.08
N HIS A 138 -0.77 -4.03 17.21
CA HIS A 138 0.67 -3.88 17.45
C HIS A 138 0.97 -4.02 18.95
N TRP A 139 2.22 -4.24 19.31
CA TRP A 139 2.60 -4.20 20.72
C TRP A 139 2.56 -2.77 21.25
N ASN A 140 2.09 -2.60 22.48
CA ASN A 140 2.18 -1.33 23.18
C ASN A 140 3.65 -0.95 23.44
N THR A 141 3.92 0.30 23.83
CA THR A 141 5.28 0.80 24.05
C THR A 141 6.07 0.00 25.08
N ALA A 142 5.40 -0.56 26.09
CA ALA A 142 6.01 -1.42 27.11
C ALA A 142 6.18 -2.88 26.67
N GLY A 143 5.57 -3.26 25.54
CA GLY A 143 5.38 -4.62 25.07
C GLY A 143 4.54 -5.51 25.99
N THR A 144 3.87 -5.00 27.01
CA THR A 144 3.13 -5.83 27.98
C THR A 144 1.76 -6.26 27.46
N ALA A 145 1.21 -5.54 26.48
CA ALA A 145 -0.08 -5.82 25.88
C ALA A 145 -0.03 -5.57 24.37
N PHE A 146 -0.94 -6.21 23.65
CA PHE A 146 -1.18 -6.04 22.23
C PHE A 146 -2.39 -5.12 22.03
N ASP A 147 -2.14 -3.93 21.50
CA ASP A 147 -3.17 -2.93 21.23
C ASP A 147 -3.79 -3.23 19.86
N SER A 148 -5.07 -3.59 19.87
CA SER A 148 -5.84 -4.08 18.73
C SER A 148 -6.89 -3.08 18.29
N SER A 149 -6.93 -2.77 17.00
CA SER A 149 -7.96 -1.92 16.38
C SER A 149 -9.02 -2.71 15.62
N ARG A 150 -8.76 -3.99 15.30
CA ARG A 150 -9.71 -4.84 14.58
C ARG A 150 -9.70 -6.27 15.10
N LEU A 151 -10.89 -6.79 15.37
CA LEU A 151 -11.12 -8.17 15.80
C LEU A 151 -11.92 -8.91 14.74
N LEU A 152 -11.41 -10.05 14.29
CA LEU A 152 -12.10 -10.99 13.41
C LEU A 152 -12.33 -12.29 14.18
N VAL A 153 -13.60 -12.63 14.39
CA VAL A 153 -14.02 -13.89 14.99
C VAL A 153 -14.49 -14.80 13.87
N LYS A 154 -14.06 -16.06 13.87
CA LYS A 154 -14.59 -17.02 12.90
C LYS A 154 -16.01 -17.39 13.31
N HIS A 155 -17.00 -16.85 12.61
CA HIS A 155 -18.40 -17.25 12.75
C HIS A 155 -18.62 -18.57 12.00
N THR A 156 -19.11 -19.60 12.69
CA THR A 156 -19.88 -20.68 12.06
C THR A 156 -21.30 -20.16 11.89
N GLU A 157 -21.55 -19.33 10.90
CA GLU A 157 -22.93 -19.17 10.44
C GLU A 157 -23.30 -20.46 9.71
N ASP A 158 -24.08 -21.33 10.38
CA ASP A 158 -24.96 -22.25 9.67
C ASP A 158 -26.00 -21.39 8.93
N TYR A 159 -25.62 -20.90 7.75
CA TYR A 159 -26.55 -20.28 6.82
C TYR A 159 -27.49 -21.38 6.33
N LYS A 160 -28.60 -21.60 7.05
CA LYS A 160 -29.75 -22.29 6.49
C LYS A 160 -30.25 -21.42 5.35
N LYS A 161 -29.93 -21.82 4.12
CA LYS A 161 -30.58 -21.28 2.93
C LYS A 161 -32.07 -21.47 3.17
N ALA A 162 -32.84 -20.38 3.19
CA ALA A 162 -34.25 -20.50 2.89
C ALA A 162 -34.28 -21.00 1.44
N ASP A 163 -34.50 -22.29 1.30
CA ASP A 163 -34.64 -22.92 0.00
C ASP A 163 -35.84 -22.28 -0.67
N LYS A 164 -35.54 -21.54 -1.74
CA LYS A 164 -36.23 -21.56 -3.02
C LYS A 164 -37.75 -21.80 -2.97
N ASP A 165 -38.48 -20.75 -3.33
CA ASP A 165 -39.85 -20.79 -3.87
C ASP A 165 -40.93 -21.28 -2.89
N GLY A 166 -41.73 -20.34 -2.37
CA GLY A 166 -42.95 -20.71 -1.65
C GLY A 166 -43.46 -19.63 -0.72
N GLU A 167 -44.08 -18.62 -1.31
CA GLU A 167 -45.25 -17.91 -0.79
C GLU A 167 -45.23 -17.41 0.67
N TYR A 168 -45.23 -16.08 0.80
CA TYR A 168 -45.74 -15.41 1.99
C TYR A 168 -47.22 -15.78 2.15
N GLU A 169 -47.51 -16.73 3.04
CA GLU A 169 -48.86 -16.99 3.52
C GLU A 169 -49.33 -15.75 4.29
N LYS A 170 -49.94 -14.81 3.57
CA LYS A 170 -50.73 -13.71 4.13
C LYS A 170 -52.04 -14.30 4.63
N GLU A 171 -52.08 -14.81 5.85
CA GLU A 171 -53.35 -14.99 6.55
C GLU A 171 -53.22 -14.67 8.05
N HIS A 172 -53.57 -13.42 8.38
CA HIS A 172 -54.14 -13.09 9.69
C HIS A 172 -55.62 -12.69 9.50
N PRO A 173 -56.54 -13.62 9.17
CA PRO A 173 -57.92 -13.43 9.57
C PRO A 173 -57.99 -13.61 11.09
N ASP A 174 -58.92 -12.92 11.74
CA ASP A 174 -59.25 -13.04 13.16
C ASP A 174 -58.48 -12.15 14.13
N ARG A 175 -58.29 -10.87 13.76
CA ARG A 175 -58.46 -9.81 14.77
C ARG A 175 -59.90 -9.84 15.25
N VAL A 176 -60.09 -10.59 16.34
CA VAL A 176 -61.30 -10.66 17.16
C VAL A 176 -61.84 -9.25 17.37
N LYS A 177 -63.12 -9.10 17.04
CA LYS A 177 -63.92 -7.88 17.18
C LYS A 177 -63.80 -7.33 18.60
N GLN A 178 -63.38 -6.08 18.72
CA GLN A 178 -63.71 -5.27 19.90
C GLN A 178 -64.01 -3.85 19.43
N ALA A 179 -65.27 -3.66 19.05
CA ALA A 179 -65.92 -2.37 19.04
C ALA A 179 -67.39 -2.60 19.43
N ASP A 180 -67.84 -1.74 20.33
CA ASP A 180 -69.20 -1.38 20.69
C ASP A 180 -69.96 -2.23 21.72
N GLU A 181 -69.91 -1.71 22.95
CA GLU A 181 -71.10 -1.17 23.63
C GLU A 181 -72.30 -2.11 23.80
N THR A 182 -72.57 -2.59 25.03
CA THR A 182 -73.73 -2.17 25.86
C THR A 182 -74.11 -3.22 26.93
N ALA A 183 -74.45 -2.67 28.10
CA ALA A 183 -75.53 -3.12 28.99
C ALA A 183 -75.33 -4.31 29.98
N LYS A 184 -75.21 -3.90 31.25
CA LYS A 184 -76.08 -4.27 32.40
C LYS A 184 -75.64 -5.45 33.31
N LYS A 185 -75.25 -5.07 34.53
CA LYS A 185 -75.49 -5.74 35.85
C LYS A 185 -76.84 -6.53 35.90
N PRO A 186 -77.14 -7.47 36.85
CA PRO A 186 -76.50 -7.67 38.16
C PRO A 186 -76.41 -9.13 38.70
N SER A 187 -75.77 -9.24 39.88
CA SER A 187 -76.10 -10.09 41.05
C SER A 187 -76.19 -11.62 40.87
N SER A 188 -75.36 -12.35 41.62
CA SER A 188 -75.77 -12.93 42.91
C SER A 188 -74.57 -13.30 43.77
#